data_AF-A0A919M584-F1
#
_entry.id   AF-A0A919M584-F1
#
_cell.length_a   1.000
_cell.length_b   1.000
_cell.length_c   1.000
_cell.angle_alpha   90.00
_cell.angle_beta   90.00
_cell.angle_gamma   90.00
#
_symmetry.space_group_name_H-M   'P 1'
#
loop_
_entity.id
_entity.type
_entity.pdbx_description
1 polymer ?
#
loop_
_entity_poly.entity_id
_entity_poly.type
_entity_poly.pdbx_seq_one_letter_code
_entity_poly.pdbx_strand_id
1 'polypeptide(L)'
;MTGNTPQQGEQPAQTSAGHPWAQDDPDSAWWQGDTERLPSSQEWADLAADQARRSGATDAAEHLATADQLMIIDPGQPGETEPGRPGEKESGRTGEKEPDDVPRTPDRPTIALDTGRPPRGPLPPLPESASPATAHRLERVENSPFWETDEARIAAEARNDPRPGRRRRQPAANPVTSLLALIALSLVAAFFAWVSAEPFWLATGHGDRGYATTTRCHGDGLTQRCTGRFATGDGSFTVRRVRLLGISGTAREPGAVTGARMVSPASSQAYATPTGPLLHLRWALGFLIVLICGYGIASATGARRLESARARRGALLGSVAGPVLLLIGFLIAAY
;
A
#
# COMPACT_ATOMS: atom_id res chain seq x y z
N MET A 1 -10.65 33.85 73.77
CA MET A 1 -9.64 33.31 72.84
C MET A 1 -9.52 34.29 71.69
N THR A 2 -8.49 35.13 71.73
CA THR A 2 -8.21 36.20 70.76
C THR A 2 -7.39 35.61 69.62
N GLY A 3 -7.97 35.54 68.41
CA GLY A 3 -7.30 35.06 67.20
C GLY A 3 -6.47 36.16 66.56
N ASN A 4 -5.17 35.90 66.37
CA ASN A 4 -4.28 36.77 65.62
C ASN A 4 -4.48 36.55 64.12
N THR A 5 -4.73 37.63 63.39
CA THR A 5 -4.68 37.68 61.93
C THR A 5 -3.23 37.67 61.45
N PRO A 6 -2.87 36.88 60.42
CA PRO A 6 -1.50 36.79 59.92
C PRO A 6 -1.09 38.08 59.17
N GLN A 7 0.18 38.48 59.34
CA GLN A 7 0.77 39.66 58.69
C GLN A 7 1.02 39.40 57.20
N GLN A 8 0.75 40.42 56.37
CA GLN A 8 1.18 40.46 54.97
C GLN A 8 2.71 40.56 54.91
N GLY A 9 3.39 39.46 54.61
CA GLY A 9 4.83 39.44 54.40
C GLY A 9 5.52 38.08 54.56
N GLU A 10 4.88 37.10 55.19
CA GLU A 10 5.46 35.76 55.32
C GLU A 10 5.31 34.99 53.99
N GLN A 11 6.39 34.94 53.21
CA GLN A 11 6.55 33.94 52.16
C GLN A 11 6.63 32.56 52.83
N PRO A 12 5.76 31.60 52.46
CA PRO A 12 5.84 30.26 53.00
C PRO A 12 7.19 29.66 52.62
N ALA A 13 7.89 29.10 53.63
CA ALA A 13 9.10 28.34 53.42
C ALA A 13 8.84 27.27 52.35
N GLN A 14 9.53 27.40 51.22
CA GLN A 14 9.51 26.43 50.13
C GLN A 14 10.14 25.12 50.62
N THR A 15 9.32 24.25 51.21
CA THR A 15 9.61 22.80 51.23
C THR A 15 9.45 22.29 49.80
N SER A 16 10.48 22.54 48.98
CA SER A 16 10.60 22.12 47.59
C SER A 16 11.01 20.65 47.53
N ALA A 17 10.06 19.77 47.87
CA ALA A 17 10.18 18.34 47.65
C ALA A 17 8.80 17.81 47.22
N GLY A 18 8.49 17.93 45.93
CA GLY A 18 7.36 17.18 45.36
C GLY A 18 6.45 17.89 44.36
N HIS A 19 6.76 19.10 43.86
CA HIS A 19 6.01 19.67 42.74
C HIS A 19 6.72 19.43 41.40
N PRO A 20 6.20 18.54 40.54
CA PRO A 20 6.83 18.16 39.26
C PRO A 20 6.83 19.30 38.22
N TRP A 21 6.11 20.39 38.49
CA TRP A 21 5.97 21.54 37.59
C TRP A 21 7.04 22.63 37.78
N ALA A 22 7.97 22.45 38.72
CA ALA A 22 9.02 23.43 39.04
C ALA A 22 10.39 23.12 38.43
N GLN A 23 10.49 22.09 37.57
CA GLN A 23 11.72 21.78 36.84
C GLN A 23 11.67 22.43 35.45
N ASP A 24 12.69 23.22 35.14
CA ASP A 24 12.83 23.95 33.86
C ASP A 24 13.03 23.02 32.65
N ASP A 25 13.17 21.71 32.86
CA ASP A 25 13.30 20.71 31.80
C ASP A 25 12.58 19.40 32.22
N PRO A 26 11.25 19.29 31.99
CA PRO A 26 10.53 18.07 32.32
C PRO A 26 11.00 16.93 31.43
N ASP A 27 11.50 15.86 32.06
CA ASP A 27 11.98 14.66 31.38
C ASP A 27 10.94 14.16 30.36
N SER A 28 11.32 14.09 29.08
CA SER A 28 10.42 13.84 27.94
C SER A 28 9.60 12.55 28.02
N ALA A 29 9.90 11.68 29.00
CA ALA A 29 9.21 10.44 29.28
C ALA A 29 8.07 10.55 30.33
N TRP A 30 7.79 11.71 30.91
CA TRP A 30 6.84 11.84 32.03
C TRP A 30 5.37 11.48 31.69
N TRP A 31 4.99 11.52 30.41
CA TRP A 31 3.64 11.22 29.92
C TRP A 31 3.43 9.75 29.53
N GLN A 32 4.50 8.93 29.51
CA GLN A 32 4.37 7.49 29.31
C GLN A 32 4.00 6.85 30.64
N GLY A 33 2.73 6.49 30.82
CA GLY A 33 2.26 5.81 32.02
C GLY A 33 3.08 4.55 32.30
N ASP A 34 3.21 4.16 33.58
CA ASP A 34 4.09 3.07 34.04
C ASP A 34 3.91 1.74 33.29
N THR A 35 2.78 1.53 32.60
CA THR A 35 2.52 0.34 31.77
C THR A 35 3.22 0.32 30.42
N GLU A 36 3.77 1.44 29.95
CA GLU A 36 4.48 1.55 28.66
C GLU A 36 5.99 1.76 28.79
N ARG A 37 6.51 1.82 30.03
CA ARG A 37 7.95 1.92 30.26
C ARG A 37 8.62 0.67 29.71
N LEU A 38 9.30 0.82 28.57
CA LEU A 38 10.16 -0.23 28.03
C LEU A 38 11.24 -0.52 29.07
N PRO A 39 11.47 -1.80 29.43
CA PRO A 39 12.54 -2.15 30.35
C PRO A 39 13.87 -1.59 29.82
N SER A 40 14.69 -1.09 30.74
CA SER A 40 16.05 -0.66 30.47
C SER A 40 16.88 -1.84 29.94
N SER A 41 17.98 -1.56 29.24
CA SER A 41 18.90 -2.61 28.77
C SER A 41 19.42 -3.49 29.90
N GLN A 42 19.53 -2.94 31.11
CA GLN A 42 19.98 -3.66 32.29
C GLN A 42 18.88 -4.59 32.83
N GLU A 43 17.63 -4.12 32.92
CA GLU A 43 16.48 -4.97 33.27
C GLU A 43 16.29 -6.11 32.26
N TRP A 44 16.53 -5.84 30.96
CA TRP A 44 16.52 -6.90 29.96
C TRP A 44 17.63 -7.92 30.16
N ALA A 45 18.84 -7.48 30.54
CA ALA A 45 19.95 -8.38 30.85
C ALA A 45 19.64 -9.26 32.07
N ASP A 46 19.04 -8.68 33.11
CA ASP A 46 18.64 -9.39 34.32
C ASP A 46 17.56 -10.44 34.04
N LEU A 47 16.54 -10.11 33.24
CA LEU A 47 15.51 -11.06 32.81
C LEU A 47 16.09 -12.23 32.01
N ALA A 48 17.01 -11.95 31.08
CA ALA A 48 17.68 -12.99 30.31
C ALA A 48 18.55 -13.90 31.19
N ALA A 49 19.27 -13.34 32.17
CA ALA A 49 20.06 -14.11 33.13
C ALA A 49 19.19 -14.98 34.04
N ASP A 50 18.03 -14.48 34.46
CA ASP A 50 17.06 -15.25 35.26
C ASP A 50 16.48 -16.42 34.47
N GLN A 51 16.18 -16.21 33.19
CA GLN A 51 15.65 -17.26 32.31
C GLN A 51 16.68 -18.36 32.04
N ALA A 52 17.95 -17.99 31.80
CA ALA A 52 19.05 -18.95 31.63
C ALA A 52 19.25 -19.82 32.89
N ARG A 53 19.08 -19.23 34.08
CA ARG A 53 19.10 -19.97 35.36
C ARG A 53 17.92 -20.95 35.47
N ARG A 54 16.71 -20.53 35.09
CA ARG A 54 15.51 -21.39 35.13
C ARG A 54 15.54 -22.53 34.12
N SER A 55 16.15 -22.33 32.96
CA SER A 55 16.24 -23.37 31.92
C SER A 55 17.33 -24.42 32.19
N GLY A 56 18.03 -24.36 33.33
CA GLY A 56 19.13 -25.30 33.64
C GLY A 56 20.29 -25.23 32.64
N ALA A 57 20.43 -24.12 31.92
CA ALA A 57 21.38 -24.01 30.81
C ALA A 57 22.85 -23.94 31.27
N THR A 58 23.08 -23.77 32.57
CA THR A 58 24.43 -23.81 33.17
C THR A 58 25.04 -25.21 33.11
N ASP A 59 24.25 -26.28 33.15
CA ASP A 59 24.76 -27.65 33.20
C ASP A 59 25.07 -28.21 31.79
N ALA A 60 24.46 -27.63 30.75
CA ALA A 60 24.71 -28.01 29.36
C ALA A 60 26.07 -27.52 28.83
N ALA A 61 26.67 -26.49 29.45
CA ALA A 61 27.99 -26.00 29.07
C ALA A 61 29.13 -26.95 29.51
N GLU A 62 28.96 -27.69 30.60
CA GLU A 62 29.95 -28.71 31.02
C GLU A 62 29.87 -30.00 30.18
N HIS A 63 28.68 -30.38 29.69
CA HIS A 63 28.53 -31.60 28.88
C HIS A 63 28.93 -31.45 27.40
N LEU A 64 29.17 -30.24 26.89
CA LEU A 64 29.60 -30.02 25.51
C LEU A 64 31.12 -30.16 25.30
N ALA A 65 31.90 -30.40 26.35
CA ALA A 65 33.33 -30.70 26.24
C ALA A 65 33.64 -32.18 25.96
N THR A 66 32.64 -33.07 25.94
CA THR A 66 32.86 -34.54 25.84
C THR A 66 32.18 -35.23 24.66
N ALA A 67 31.48 -34.52 23.77
CA ALA A 67 30.77 -35.12 22.65
C ALA A 67 31.46 -34.86 21.29
N ASP A 68 32.69 -35.34 21.14
CA ASP A 68 33.39 -35.46 19.86
C ASP A 68 33.17 -36.88 19.29
N GLN A 69 31.91 -37.21 18.95
CA GLN A 69 31.59 -38.45 18.26
C GLN A 69 30.72 -38.18 17.04
N LEU A 70 31.41 -38.20 15.88
CA LEU A 70 30.90 -38.21 14.52
C LEU A 70 29.68 -39.12 14.35
N MET A 71 28.59 -38.59 13.83
CA MET A 71 27.61 -39.34 13.04
C MET A 71 27.31 -38.56 11.76
N ILE A 72 27.94 -39.01 10.67
CA ILE A 72 27.68 -38.58 9.30
C ILE A 72 26.35 -39.20 8.88
N ILE A 73 25.33 -38.36 8.68
CA ILE A 73 24.05 -38.77 8.09
C ILE A 73 24.04 -38.26 6.66
N ASP A 74 24.02 -39.20 5.73
CA ASP A 74 23.96 -38.98 4.28
C ASP A 74 22.49 -38.84 3.85
N PRO A 75 22.02 -37.68 3.35
CA PRO A 75 20.63 -37.53 2.92
C PRO A 75 20.44 -38.03 1.48
N GLY A 76 19.75 -39.17 1.35
CA GLY A 76 19.34 -39.77 0.09
C GLY A 76 18.36 -38.94 -0.74
N GLN A 77 18.46 -39.11 -2.06
CA GLN A 77 17.62 -38.54 -3.11
C GLN A 77 16.12 -38.84 -2.95
N PRO A 78 15.23 -37.86 -3.19
CA PRO A 78 13.86 -38.13 -3.58
C PRO A 78 13.74 -38.22 -5.11
N GLY A 79 13.17 -39.32 -5.56
CA GLY A 79 12.99 -39.69 -6.96
C GLY A 79 11.95 -38.88 -7.73
N GLU A 80 12.13 -38.95 -9.04
CA GLU A 80 11.31 -38.40 -10.11
C GLU A 80 9.93 -39.08 -10.16
N THR A 81 8.87 -38.30 -10.33
CA THR A 81 7.59 -38.82 -10.86
C THR A 81 6.81 -37.72 -11.58
N GLU A 82 6.90 -37.74 -12.91
CA GLU A 82 5.87 -37.31 -13.87
C GLU A 82 5.77 -38.45 -14.92
N PRO A 83 4.75 -38.54 -15.80
CA PRO A 83 3.64 -37.62 -16.05
C PRO A 83 2.25 -38.31 -16.16
N GLY A 84 1.17 -37.53 -16.13
CA GLY A 84 -0.18 -38.03 -16.40
C GLY A 84 -1.18 -36.95 -16.81
N ARG A 85 -1.30 -36.71 -18.12
CA ARG A 85 -2.40 -36.00 -18.82
C ARG A 85 -3.03 -37.03 -19.78
N PRO A 86 -4.37 -37.15 -19.94
CA PRO A 86 -5.11 -36.28 -20.88
C PRO A 86 -6.61 -36.06 -20.56
N GLY A 87 -7.26 -35.18 -21.34
CA GLY A 87 -8.71 -34.92 -21.38
C GLY A 87 -8.99 -33.42 -21.31
N GLU A 88 -9.16 -32.66 -22.39
CA GLU A 88 -10.07 -32.81 -23.54
C GLU A 88 -11.53 -32.95 -23.12
N LYS A 89 -12.21 -31.80 -22.97
CA LYS A 89 -13.64 -31.66 -23.24
C LYS A 89 -13.91 -30.34 -23.95
N GLU A 90 -14.16 -30.53 -25.23
CA GLU A 90 -14.95 -29.74 -26.16
C GLU A 90 -16.37 -29.44 -25.64
N SER A 91 -17.03 -28.49 -26.30
CA SER A 91 -18.49 -28.26 -26.37
C SER A 91 -19.00 -27.04 -25.59
N GLY A 92 -19.65 -26.12 -26.33
CA GLY A 92 -20.39 -25.02 -25.71
C GLY A 92 -20.80 -23.85 -26.61
N ARG A 93 -21.22 -24.11 -27.84
CA ARG A 93 -21.91 -23.15 -28.73
C ARG A 93 -23.33 -22.89 -28.22
N THR A 94 -23.68 -21.65 -27.91
CA THR A 94 -25.05 -21.05 -27.91
C THR A 94 -24.93 -19.64 -27.35
N GLY A 95 -25.24 -18.60 -28.10
CA GLY A 95 -26.60 -18.08 -28.15
C GLY A 95 -26.54 -16.60 -28.50
N GLU A 96 -26.81 -16.33 -29.76
CA GLU A 96 -27.22 -15.03 -30.29
C GLU A 96 -28.52 -14.65 -29.56
N LYS A 97 -28.51 -13.51 -28.85
CA LYS A 97 -29.72 -12.93 -28.29
C LYS A 97 -29.76 -11.45 -28.66
N GLU A 98 -30.38 -11.23 -29.80
CA GLU A 98 -31.00 -9.99 -30.23
C GLU A 98 -32.04 -9.56 -29.18
N PRO A 99 -32.00 -8.31 -28.70
CA PRO A 99 -33.15 -7.70 -28.04
C PRO A 99 -33.89 -6.79 -29.02
N ASP A 100 -35.16 -7.18 -29.18
CA ASP A 100 -36.27 -6.46 -29.76
C ASP A 100 -36.41 -4.99 -29.33
N ASP A 101 -37.06 -4.25 -30.23
CA ASP A 101 -38.04 -3.19 -29.98
C ASP A 101 -37.65 -2.05 -29.00
N VAL A 102 -37.12 -0.98 -29.59
CA VAL A 102 -37.26 0.36 -29.02
C VAL A 102 -38.57 0.97 -29.54
N PRO A 103 -39.55 1.29 -28.66
CA PRO A 103 -40.77 1.96 -29.07
C PRO A 103 -40.44 3.36 -29.58
N ARG A 104 -40.77 3.64 -30.84
CA ARG A 104 -40.82 5.01 -31.36
C ARG A 104 -41.95 5.76 -30.67
N THR A 105 -41.62 6.67 -29.77
CA THR A 105 -42.53 7.73 -29.30
C THR A 105 -42.79 8.72 -30.43
N PRO A 106 -44.02 8.83 -30.96
CA PRO A 106 -44.40 9.91 -31.85
C PRO A 106 -45.03 11.00 -31.01
N ASP A 107 -44.21 11.77 -30.30
CA ASP A 107 -44.70 12.93 -29.56
C ASP A 107 -43.77 14.13 -29.78
N ARG A 108 -43.82 14.62 -31.02
CA ARG A 108 -43.26 15.94 -31.36
C ARG A 108 -44.45 16.86 -31.64
N PRO A 109 -44.74 17.85 -30.79
CA PRO A 109 -45.83 18.78 -31.02
C PRO A 109 -45.51 19.62 -32.26
N THR A 110 -46.23 19.37 -33.35
CA THR A 110 -46.22 20.22 -34.53
C THR A 110 -46.93 21.52 -34.18
N ILE A 111 -46.18 22.58 -33.88
CA ILE A 111 -46.72 23.92 -33.72
C ILE A 111 -47.27 24.35 -35.09
N ALA A 112 -48.59 24.43 -35.21
CA ALA A 112 -49.24 25.02 -36.37
C ALA A 112 -48.92 26.52 -36.38
N LEU A 113 -48.05 26.94 -37.30
CA LEU A 113 -47.81 28.35 -37.57
C LEU A 113 -49.06 28.90 -38.28
N ASP A 114 -49.85 29.67 -37.55
CA ASP A 114 -50.95 30.45 -38.10
C ASP A 114 -50.38 31.46 -39.09
N THR A 115 -50.71 31.29 -40.38
CA THR A 115 -50.24 32.13 -41.50
C THR A 115 -51.14 33.34 -41.72
N GLY A 116 -51.65 33.90 -40.62
CA GLY A 116 -52.37 35.16 -40.59
C GLY A 116 -51.52 36.29 -41.16
N ARG A 117 -51.78 36.66 -42.41
CA ARG A 117 -51.16 37.79 -43.12
C ARG A 117 -51.30 39.07 -42.29
N PRO A 118 -50.21 39.73 -41.88
CA PRO A 118 -50.32 40.97 -41.13
C PRO A 118 -51.00 42.06 -41.98
N PRO A 119 -51.82 42.93 -41.38
CA PRO A 119 -52.51 44.01 -42.09
C PRO A 119 -51.48 44.95 -42.73
N ARG A 120 -51.67 45.24 -44.02
CA ARG A 120 -50.89 46.22 -44.79
C ARG A 120 -51.25 47.65 -44.35
N GLY A 121 -50.72 48.06 -43.20
CA GLY A 121 -50.71 49.45 -42.77
C GLY A 121 -49.33 50.09 -43.01
N PRO A 122 -49.24 51.42 -43.18
CA PRO A 122 -47.97 52.14 -43.15
C PRO A 122 -47.24 51.85 -41.84
N LEU A 123 -45.98 51.44 -41.93
CA LEU A 123 -45.13 51.21 -40.75
C LEU A 123 -45.02 52.51 -39.94
N PRO A 124 -45.20 52.48 -38.61
CA PRO A 124 -44.91 53.64 -37.78
C PRO A 124 -43.43 54.02 -37.91
N PRO A 125 -43.09 55.32 -37.88
CA PRO A 125 -41.71 55.78 -37.98
C PRO A 125 -40.87 55.19 -36.85
N LEU A 126 -39.68 54.67 -37.21
CA LEU A 126 -38.73 54.10 -36.26
C LEU A 126 -38.34 55.14 -35.19
N PRO A 127 -38.40 54.80 -33.89
CA PRO A 127 -37.95 55.70 -32.84
C PRO A 127 -36.43 55.94 -32.97
N GLU A 128 -36.03 57.21 -32.99
CA GLU A 128 -34.68 57.68 -33.32
C GLU A 128 -33.62 57.38 -32.23
N SER A 129 -34.01 56.73 -31.12
CA SER A 129 -33.09 56.28 -30.08
C SER A 129 -33.40 54.84 -29.67
N ALA A 130 -32.59 53.90 -30.15
CA ALA A 130 -32.66 52.52 -29.72
C ALA A 130 -32.34 52.43 -28.22
N SER A 131 -33.29 51.96 -27.43
CA SER A 131 -33.05 51.68 -26.01
C SER A 131 -31.89 50.68 -25.85
N PRO A 132 -31.13 50.70 -24.73
CA PRO A 132 -30.04 49.75 -24.51
C PRO A 132 -30.51 48.28 -24.55
N ALA A 133 -31.78 48.02 -24.19
CA ALA A 133 -32.39 46.69 -24.33
C ALA A 133 -32.59 46.27 -25.79
N THR A 134 -32.87 47.22 -26.69
CA THR A 134 -32.98 46.98 -28.13
C THR A 134 -31.61 46.71 -28.75
N ALA A 135 -30.58 47.46 -28.34
CA ALA A 135 -29.20 47.22 -28.78
C ALA A 135 -28.71 45.82 -28.39
N HIS A 136 -28.97 45.40 -27.14
CA HIS A 136 -28.59 44.08 -26.66
C HIS A 136 -29.34 42.93 -27.37
N ARG A 137 -30.56 43.21 -27.85
CA ARG A 137 -31.37 42.26 -28.63
C ARG A 137 -30.90 42.18 -30.08
N LEU A 138 -30.51 43.31 -30.69
CA LEU A 138 -29.88 43.32 -32.02
C LEU A 138 -28.54 42.59 -31.99
N GLU A 139 -27.69 42.84 -31.00
CA GLU A 139 -26.40 42.17 -30.87
C GLU A 139 -26.55 40.65 -30.71
N ARG A 140 -27.61 40.18 -30.03
CA ARG A 140 -27.94 38.75 -29.93
C ARG A 140 -28.42 38.16 -31.26
N VAL A 141 -29.13 38.95 -32.07
CA VAL A 141 -29.63 38.52 -33.38
C VAL A 141 -28.49 38.52 -34.40
N GLU A 142 -27.62 39.52 -34.39
CA GLU A 142 -26.45 39.64 -35.28
C GLU A 142 -25.38 38.58 -34.99
N ASN A 143 -25.17 38.22 -33.72
CA ASN A 143 -24.27 37.14 -33.33
C ASN A 143 -24.97 35.78 -33.24
N SER A 144 -26.19 35.64 -33.80
CA SER A 144 -26.87 34.36 -33.81
C SER A 144 -26.18 33.42 -34.82
N PRO A 145 -25.79 32.20 -34.40
CA PRO A 145 -25.23 31.19 -35.30
C PRO A 145 -26.22 30.74 -36.39
N PHE A 146 -27.46 31.24 -36.35
CA PHE A 146 -28.46 31.03 -37.40
C PHE A 146 -28.13 31.77 -38.70
N TRP A 147 -27.38 32.88 -38.65
CA TRP A 147 -26.97 33.66 -39.83
C TRP A 147 -25.58 33.29 -40.36
N GLU A 148 -24.89 32.34 -39.72
CA GLU A 148 -23.68 31.76 -40.31
C GLU A 148 -24.06 31.05 -41.61
N THR A 149 -23.25 31.28 -42.67
CA THR A 149 -23.51 30.62 -43.95
C THR A 149 -23.47 29.11 -43.78
N ASP A 150 -24.20 28.39 -44.63
CA ASP A 150 -24.25 26.94 -44.57
C ASP A 150 -22.84 26.32 -44.60
N GLU A 151 -21.89 26.95 -45.29
CA GLU A 151 -20.49 26.48 -45.30
C GLU A 151 -19.79 26.66 -43.94
N ALA A 152 -20.00 27.79 -43.25
CA ALA A 152 -19.43 28.03 -41.92
C ALA A 152 -20.03 27.06 -40.89
N ARG A 153 -21.35 26.81 -40.98
CA ARG A 153 -22.04 25.82 -40.16
C ARG A 153 -21.54 24.41 -40.43
N ILE A 154 -21.42 24.00 -41.69
CA ILE A 154 -20.88 22.69 -42.07
C ILE A 154 -19.41 22.56 -41.64
N ALA A 155 -18.61 23.62 -41.69
CA ALA A 155 -17.22 23.60 -41.22
C ALA A 155 -17.11 23.52 -39.69
N ALA A 156 -17.97 24.23 -38.96
CA ALA A 156 -18.05 24.15 -37.50
C ALA A 156 -18.59 22.79 -37.05
N GLU A 157 -19.59 22.25 -37.75
CA GLU A 157 -20.15 20.93 -37.51
C GLU A 157 -19.16 19.84 -37.90
N ALA A 158 -18.35 19.99 -38.96
CA ALA A 158 -17.26 19.06 -39.28
C ALA A 158 -16.12 19.08 -38.23
N ARG A 159 -15.90 20.22 -37.54
CA ARG A 159 -14.98 20.30 -36.39
C ARG A 159 -15.58 19.69 -35.12
N ASN A 160 -16.90 19.79 -34.96
CA ASN A 160 -17.63 19.32 -33.79
C ASN A 160 -18.25 17.93 -33.96
N ASP A 161 -18.19 17.34 -35.15
CA ASP A 161 -18.77 16.03 -35.45
C ASP A 161 -18.05 15.01 -34.56
N PRO A 162 -18.71 14.48 -33.53
CA PRO A 162 -18.14 13.49 -32.64
C PRO A 162 -18.20 12.12 -33.30
N ARG A 163 -18.19 12.03 -34.64
CA ARG A 163 -17.81 10.80 -35.33
C ARG A 163 -16.54 10.34 -34.66
N PRO A 164 -16.55 9.19 -33.96
CA PRO A 164 -15.36 8.68 -33.32
C PRO A 164 -14.44 8.33 -34.47
N GLY A 165 -13.60 9.30 -34.86
CA GLY A 165 -12.65 9.19 -35.94
C GLY A 165 -11.93 7.89 -35.67
N ARG A 166 -12.14 6.92 -36.55
CA ARG A 166 -11.78 5.51 -36.44
C ARG A 166 -10.33 5.48 -35.96
N ARG A 167 -10.13 5.45 -34.64
CA ARG A 167 -8.81 5.72 -34.04
C ARG A 167 -7.92 4.65 -34.64
N ARG A 168 -6.98 5.07 -35.49
CA ARG A 168 -6.06 4.18 -36.20
C ARG A 168 -5.63 3.13 -35.19
N ARG A 169 -6.07 1.88 -35.40
CA ARG A 169 -5.74 0.76 -34.53
C ARG A 169 -4.22 0.74 -34.50
N GLN A 170 -3.62 1.19 -33.39
CA GLN A 170 -2.17 1.13 -33.24
C GLN A 170 -1.77 -0.32 -33.49
N PRO A 171 -0.70 -0.57 -34.27
CA PRO A 171 -0.26 -1.92 -34.63
C PRO A 171 -0.29 -2.83 -33.42
N ALA A 172 -0.76 -4.07 -33.61
CA ALA A 172 -0.76 -5.07 -32.55
C ALA A 172 0.66 -5.17 -31.99
N ALA A 173 0.80 -4.92 -30.69
CA ALA A 173 2.10 -5.04 -30.04
C ALA A 173 2.64 -6.45 -30.27
N ASN A 174 3.94 -6.57 -30.54
CA ASN A 174 4.58 -7.86 -30.76
C ASN A 174 4.30 -8.78 -29.54
N PRO A 175 3.75 -9.99 -29.74
CA PRO A 175 3.33 -10.86 -28.64
C PRO A 175 4.51 -11.21 -27.73
N VAL A 176 5.71 -11.35 -28.30
CA VAL A 176 6.96 -11.58 -27.57
C VAL A 176 7.26 -10.46 -26.57
N THR A 177 7.08 -9.19 -26.97
CA THR A 177 7.29 -8.05 -26.07
C THR A 177 6.31 -8.05 -24.90
N SER A 178 5.04 -8.40 -25.15
CA SER A 178 4.04 -8.50 -24.09
C SER A 178 4.33 -9.65 -23.12
N LEU A 179 4.83 -10.79 -23.63
CA LEU A 179 5.21 -11.93 -22.81
C LEU A 179 6.43 -11.61 -21.92
N LEU A 180 7.47 -10.99 -22.50
CA LEU A 180 8.65 -10.55 -21.76
C LEU A 180 8.29 -9.53 -20.68
N ALA A 181 7.42 -8.57 -21.00
CA ALA A 181 6.94 -7.59 -20.02
C ALA A 181 6.16 -8.27 -18.88
N LEU A 182 5.31 -9.26 -19.19
CA LEU A 182 4.56 -10.01 -18.18
C LEU A 182 5.50 -10.76 -17.24
N ILE A 183 6.48 -11.48 -17.78
CA ILE A 183 7.47 -12.23 -16.97
C ILE A 183 8.26 -11.27 -16.09
N ALA A 184 8.81 -10.20 -16.66
CA ALA A 184 9.59 -9.22 -15.92
C ALA A 184 8.77 -8.57 -14.79
N LEU A 185 7.55 -8.11 -15.08
CA LEU A 185 6.68 -7.50 -14.07
C LEU A 185 6.24 -8.50 -13.00
N SER A 186 6.05 -9.78 -13.35
CA SER A 186 5.71 -10.83 -12.40
C SER A 186 6.87 -11.14 -11.45
N LEU A 187 8.11 -11.20 -11.97
CA LEU A 187 9.31 -11.38 -11.14
C LEU A 187 9.54 -10.19 -10.20
N VAL A 188 9.33 -8.96 -10.69
CA VAL A 188 9.38 -7.75 -9.86
C VAL A 188 8.32 -7.82 -8.76
N ALA A 189 7.07 -8.16 -9.11
CA ALA A 189 5.99 -8.32 -8.13
C ALA A 189 6.32 -9.40 -7.08
N ALA A 190 6.84 -10.55 -7.50
CA ALA A 190 7.25 -11.64 -6.60
C ALA A 190 8.34 -11.20 -5.62
N PHE A 191 9.36 -10.47 -6.10
CA PHE A 191 10.42 -9.95 -5.25
C PHE A 191 9.88 -8.98 -4.20
N PHE A 192 9.04 -8.02 -4.60
CA PHE A 192 8.46 -7.04 -3.67
C PHE A 192 7.48 -7.69 -2.69
N ALA A 193 6.71 -8.69 -3.12
CA ALA A 193 5.86 -9.48 -2.25
C ALA A 193 6.68 -10.21 -1.17
N TRP A 194 7.75 -10.91 -1.56
CA TRP A 194 8.63 -11.62 -0.64
C TRP A 194 9.26 -10.69 0.41
N VAL A 195 9.86 -9.57 -0.01
CA VAL A 195 10.55 -8.63 0.90
C VAL A 195 9.57 -7.87 1.81
N SER A 196 8.28 -7.81 1.44
CA SER A 196 7.24 -7.10 2.19
C SER A 196 6.39 -7.99 3.08
N ALA A 197 6.49 -9.32 2.93
CA ALA A 197 5.71 -10.27 3.72
C ALA A 197 6.08 -10.23 5.21
N GLU A 198 7.37 -10.29 5.56
CA GLU A 198 7.79 -10.24 6.96
C GLU A 198 7.45 -8.90 7.64
N PRO A 199 7.74 -7.72 7.05
CA PRO A 199 7.40 -6.44 7.66
C PRO A 199 5.88 -6.23 7.83
N PHE A 200 5.06 -6.81 6.95
CA PHE A 200 3.61 -6.77 7.09
C PHE A 200 3.15 -7.49 8.37
N TRP A 201 3.62 -8.72 8.61
CA TRP A 201 3.26 -9.48 9.80
C TRP A 201 3.66 -8.77 11.09
N LEU A 202 4.89 -8.25 11.13
CA LEU A 202 5.37 -7.46 12.26
C LEU A 202 4.53 -6.21 12.51
N ALA A 203 4.09 -5.53 11.44
CA ALA A 203 3.26 -4.33 11.54
C ALA A 203 1.85 -4.65 12.06
N THR A 204 1.30 -5.81 11.71
CA THR A 204 0.02 -6.30 12.25
C THR A 204 0.12 -6.77 13.70
N GLY A 205 1.33 -6.79 14.27
CA GLY A 205 1.58 -7.25 15.63
C GLY A 205 1.88 -8.75 15.74
N HIS A 206 1.93 -9.46 14.62
CA HIS A 206 2.31 -10.87 14.53
C HIS A 206 3.82 -11.02 14.60
N GLY A 207 4.26 -11.95 15.45
CA GLY A 207 5.68 -12.27 15.65
C GLY A 207 6.00 -12.42 17.13
N ASP A 208 6.89 -13.36 17.41
CA ASP A 208 7.31 -13.69 18.76
C ASP A 208 8.21 -12.61 19.31
N ARG A 209 7.88 -12.14 20.52
CA ARG A 209 8.69 -11.19 21.26
C ARG A 209 9.84 -11.93 21.94
N GLY A 210 11.01 -11.34 21.90
CA GLY A 210 12.18 -11.94 22.53
C GLY A 210 13.36 -11.00 22.58
N TYR A 211 14.54 -11.61 22.65
CA TYR A 211 15.81 -10.95 22.85
C TYR A 211 16.76 -11.29 21.72
N ALA A 212 17.36 -10.27 21.13
CA ALA A 212 18.48 -10.40 20.24
C ALA A 212 19.78 -10.09 20.98
N THR A 213 20.73 -11.02 20.95
CA THR A 213 22.10 -10.79 21.42
C THR A 213 23.00 -10.53 20.21
N THR A 214 23.54 -9.32 20.12
CA THR A 214 24.46 -8.94 19.05
C THR A 214 25.74 -9.76 19.16
N THR A 215 26.11 -10.47 18.10
CA THR A 215 27.36 -11.25 18.06
C THR A 215 28.45 -10.50 17.31
N ARG A 216 28.10 -9.94 16.15
CA ARG A 216 29.04 -9.19 15.32
C ARG A 216 28.31 -8.19 14.45
N CYS A 217 28.82 -6.96 14.40
CA CYS A 217 28.43 -5.97 13.41
C CYS A 217 29.60 -5.70 12.46
N HIS A 218 29.30 -5.58 11.17
CA HIS A 218 30.25 -5.20 10.14
C HIS A 218 29.76 -3.95 9.42
N GLY A 219 30.68 -3.02 9.14
CA GLY A 219 30.38 -1.75 8.48
C GLY A 219 29.75 -0.71 9.42
N ASP A 220 29.64 0.50 8.90
CA ASP A 220 29.13 1.67 9.62
C ASP A 220 27.99 2.35 8.83
N GLY A 221 27.16 3.12 9.52
CA GLY A 221 26.05 3.85 8.91
C GLY A 221 25.05 2.94 8.20
N LEU A 222 24.77 3.23 6.92
CA LEU A 222 23.74 2.54 6.11
C LEU A 222 24.17 1.17 5.57
N THR A 223 25.47 0.90 5.49
CA THR A 223 25.99 -0.41 5.03
C THR A 223 26.20 -1.38 6.18
N GLN A 224 25.85 -0.96 7.41
CA GLN A 224 26.01 -1.76 8.59
C GLN A 224 25.14 -3.03 8.54
N ARG A 225 25.77 -4.16 8.87
CA ARG A 225 25.10 -5.46 9.01
C ARG A 225 25.47 -6.06 10.34
N CYS A 226 24.46 -6.20 11.20
CA CYS A 226 24.61 -6.87 12.49
C CYS A 226 24.05 -8.29 12.39
N THR A 227 24.76 -9.22 13.04
CA THR A 227 24.37 -10.63 13.16
C THR A 227 24.38 -11.01 14.62
N GLY A 228 23.47 -11.89 15.00
CA GLY A 228 23.27 -12.24 16.40
C GLY A 228 22.51 -13.54 16.59
N ARG A 229 22.12 -13.75 17.84
CA ARG A 229 21.25 -14.84 18.28
C ARG A 229 19.92 -14.24 18.70
N PHE A 230 18.83 -14.96 18.44
CA PHE A 230 17.51 -14.60 18.93
C PHE A 230 17.00 -15.68 19.88
N ALA A 231 16.39 -15.28 20.99
CA ALA A 231 15.70 -16.16 21.92
C ALA A 231 14.33 -15.55 22.21
N THR A 232 13.26 -16.34 22.12
CA THR A 232 11.94 -15.85 22.50
C THR A 232 11.85 -15.59 24.00
N GLY A 233 11.02 -14.64 24.41
CA GLY A 233 10.84 -14.29 25.83
C GLY A 233 10.20 -15.41 26.64
N ASP A 234 9.42 -16.28 26.00
CA ASP A 234 8.84 -17.48 26.61
C ASP A 234 9.78 -18.70 26.59
N GLY A 235 10.91 -18.61 25.88
CA GLY A 235 11.86 -19.72 25.71
C GLY A 235 11.38 -20.82 24.76
N SER A 236 10.29 -20.62 24.01
CA SER A 236 9.78 -21.60 23.03
C SER A 236 10.81 -21.99 21.96
N PHE A 237 11.65 -21.06 21.50
CA PHE A 237 12.76 -21.38 20.60
C PHE A 237 13.93 -20.40 20.67
N THR A 238 15.08 -20.85 20.17
CA THR A 238 16.27 -20.02 19.99
C THR A 238 16.88 -20.23 18.61
N VAL A 239 17.27 -19.14 17.95
CA VAL A 239 17.92 -19.16 16.63
C VAL A 239 19.32 -18.59 16.75
N ARG A 240 20.32 -19.41 16.37
CA ARG A 240 21.74 -19.11 16.61
C ARG A 240 22.35 -18.07 15.67
N ARG A 241 21.74 -17.84 14.50
CA ARG A 241 22.28 -16.91 13.50
C ARG A 241 21.14 -16.19 12.80
N VAL A 242 20.89 -14.97 13.24
CA VAL A 242 19.91 -14.06 12.64
C VAL A 242 20.59 -12.75 12.25
N ARG A 243 20.09 -12.13 11.18
CA ARG A 243 20.43 -10.75 10.84
C ARG A 243 19.61 -9.82 11.72
N LEU A 244 20.29 -8.93 12.43
CA LEU A 244 19.65 -7.96 13.32
C LEU A 244 19.39 -6.66 12.55
N LEU A 245 18.12 -6.27 12.46
CA LEU A 245 17.67 -5.05 11.80
C LEU A 245 17.25 -4.00 12.83
N GLY A 246 17.53 -2.73 12.56
CA GLY A 246 17.17 -1.62 13.46
C GLY A 246 18.10 -1.44 14.67
N ILE A 247 19.25 -2.13 14.71
CA ILE A 247 20.24 -2.00 15.77
C ILE A 247 21.05 -0.70 15.59
N SER A 248 21.12 0.12 16.63
CA SER A 248 21.87 1.38 16.66
C SER A 248 22.53 1.62 18.02
N GLY A 249 23.49 2.54 18.08
CA GLY A 249 24.15 2.91 19.35
C GLY A 249 24.87 1.74 20.04
N THR A 250 24.73 1.67 21.36
CA THR A 250 25.37 0.65 22.23
C THR A 250 24.89 -0.77 21.96
N ALA A 251 23.72 -0.94 21.34
CA ALA A 251 23.21 -2.26 20.94
C ALA A 251 24.08 -2.96 19.87
N ARG A 252 25.03 -2.24 19.26
CA ARG A 252 25.99 -2.77 18.28
C ARG A 252 27.14 -3.53 18.91
N GLU A 253 27.37 -3.33 20.21
CA GLU A 253 28.48 -3.96 20.90
C GLU A 253 28.27 -5.48 20.96
N PRO A 254 29.31 -6.29 20.71
CA PRO A 254 29.22 -7.73 20.90
C PRO A 254 28.79 -8.06 22.33
N GLY A 255 27.77 -8.91 22.47
CA GLY A 255 27.16 -9.26 23.76
C GLY A 255 25.98 -8.36 24.17
N ALA A 256 25.75 -7.24 23.49
CA ALA A 256 24.62 -6.37 23.80
C ALA A 256 23.28 -7.10 23.55
N VAL A 257 22.37 -6.97 24.50
CA VAL A 257 21.03 -7.57 24.45
C VAL A 257 20.01 -6.48 24.13
N THR A 258 19.15 -6.74 23.14
CA THR A 258 18.08 -5.83 22.75
C THR A 258 16.76 -6.56 22.58
N GLY A 259 15.66 -5.90 22.94
CA GLY A 259 14.32 -6.39 22.64
C GLY A 259 14.13 -6.48 21.13
N ALA A 260 13.72 -7.66 20.65
CA ALA A 260 13.55 -7.94 19.24
C ALA A 260 12.29 -8.76 18.99
N ARG A 261 11.85 -8.77 17.73
CA ARG A 261 10.76 -9.59 17.26
C ARG A 261 11.17 -10.39 16.03
N MET A 262 10.66 -11.61 15.94
CA MET A 262 10.86 -12.49 14.81
C MET A 262 9.52 -13.09 14.39
N VAL A 263 9.28 -13.21 13.08
CA VAL A 263 7.96 -13.66 12.58
C VAL A 263 7.78 -15.16 12.79
N SER A 264 8.83 -15.96 12.59
CA SER A 264 8.80 -17.41 12.73
C SER A 264 10.19 -17.96 13.06
N PRO A 265 10.31 -19.18 13.64
CA PRO A 265 11.59 -19.82 13.93
C PRO A 265 12.44 -20.11 12.68
N ALA A 266 11.80 -20.18 11.50
CA ALA A 266 12.48 -20.34 10.21
C ALA A 266 13.01 -19.02 9.62
N SER A 267 12.63 -17.87 10.18
CA SER A 267 13.11 -16.58 9.70
C SER A 267 14.60 -16.39 10.00
N SER A 268 15.28 -15.72 9.05
CA SER A 268 16.70 -15.38 9.17
C SER A 268 16.94 -13.96 9.69
N GLN A 269 15.88 -13.25 10.10
CA GLN A 269 15.89 -11.83 10.40
C GLN A 269 15.16 -11.55 11.72
N ALA A 270 15.80 -10.84 12.63
CA ALA A 270 15.20 -10.34 13.86
C ALA A 270 15.19 -8.81 13.84
N TYR A 271 14.05 -8.22 14.17
CA TYR A 271 13.83 -6.78 14.10
C TYR A 271 13.88 -6.20 15.51
N ALA A 272 14.79 -5.28 15.75
CA ALA A 272 14.89 -4.56 17.02
C ALA A 272 13.63 -3.72 17.25
N THR A 273 13.15 -3.72 18.48
CA THR A 273 12.00 -2.91 18.94
C THR A 273 12.53 -1.55 19.42
N PRO A 274 11.85 -0.41 19.17
CA PRO A 274 10.50 -0.25 18.64
C PRO A 274 10.37 -0.37 17.11
N THR A 275 9.26 -0.98 16.67
CA THR A 275 8.82 -0.97 15.28
C THR A 275 8.36 0.44 14.90
N GLY A 276 9.27 1.24 14.37
CA GLY A 276 8.96 2.60 13.91
C GLY A 276 8.08 2.65 12.65
N PRO A 277 7.63 3.85 12.24
CA PRO A 277 6.76 4.06 11.06
C PRO A 277 7.39 3.58 9.74
N LEU A 278 8.72 3.41 9.70
CA LEU A 278 9.45 2.85 8.56
C LEU A 278 9.00 1.43 8.19
N LEU A 279 8.55 0.64 9.18
CA LEU A 279 8.03 -0.70 8.93
C LEU A 279 6.74 -0.63 8.09
N HIS A 280 5.85 0.31 8.43
CA HIS A 280 4.62 0.56 7.68
C HIS A 280 4.88 1.02 6.25
N LEU A 281 5.82 1.94 6.08
CA LEU A 281 6.20 2.44 4.77
C LEU A 281 6.77 1.31 3.88
N ARG A 282 7.57 0.40 4.47
CA ARG A 282 8.22 -0.68 3.74
C ARG A 282 7.21 -1.67 3.15
N TRP A 283 6.25 -2.15 3.93
CA TRP A 283 5.25 -3.08 3.40
C TRP A 283 4.25 -2.39 2.48
N ALA A 284 3.82 -1.17 2.81
CA ALA A 284 2.87 -0.41 1.98
C ALA A 284 3.46 -0.12 0.59
N LEU A 285 4.74 0.25 0.52
CA LEU A 285 5.43 0.50 -0.75
C LEU A 285 5.53 -0.78 -1.59
N GLY A 286 5.86 -1.92 -0.98
CA GLY A 286 5.91 -3.18 -1.70
C GLY A 286 4.56 -3.59 -2.27
N PHE A 287 3.48 -3.46 -1.49
CA PHE A 287 2.13 -3.78 -1.95
C PHE A 287 1.69 -2.84 -3.07
N LEU A 288 1.99 -1.55 -2.95
CA LEU A 288 1.73 -0.57 -4.00
C LEU A 288 2.46 -0.93 -5.31
N ILE A 289 3.73 -1.34 -5.24
CA ILE A 289 4.49 -1.76 -6.42
C ILE A 289 3.88 -3.01 -7.05
N VAL A 290 3.44 -4.00 -6.26
CA VAL A 290 2.73 -5.19 -6.76
C VAL A 290 1.46 -4.80 -7.54
N LEU A 291 0.67 -3.84 -7.04
CA LEU A 291 -0.51 -3.33 -7.73
C LEU A 291 -0.15 -2.58 -9.03
N ILE A 292 0.91 -1.77 -9.00
CA ILE A 292 1.44 -1.09 -10.19
C ILE A 292 1.90 -2.11 -11.23
N CYS A 293 2.55 -3.20 -10.83
CA CYS A 293 2.93 -4.31 -11.71
C CYS A 293 1.71 -4.96 -12.36
N GLY A 294 0.66 -5.28 -11.59
CA GLY A 294 -0.60 -5.81 -12.14
C GLY A 294 -1.26 -4.88 -13.16
N TYR A 295 -1.26 -3.57 -12.87
CA TYR A 295 -1.73 -2.56 -13.82
C TYR A 295 -0.82 -2.44 -15.06
N GLY A 296 0.49 -2.57 -14.88
CA GLY A 296 1.50 -2.65 -15.93
C GLY A 296 1.24 -3.82 -16.88
N ILE A 297 0.95 -5.01 -16.34
CA ILE A 297 0.58 -6.20 -17.11
C ILE A 297 -0.69 -5.95 -17.91
N ALA A 298 -1.73 -5.37 -17.29
CA ALA A 298 -2.97 -5.02 -17.99
C ALA A 298 -2.74 -4.02 -19.14
N SER A 299 -1.79 -3.09 -18.97
CA SER A 299 -1.43 -2.13 -20.02
C SER A 299 -0.65 -2.77 -21.16
N ALA A 300 0.32 -3.63 -20.86
CA ALA A 300 1.19 -4.31 -21.83
C ALA A 300 0.43 -5.35 -22.66
N THR A 301 -0.54 -6.04 -22.07
CA THR A 301 -1.42 -7.01 -22.73
C THR A 301 -2.52 -6.36 -23.58
N GLY A 302 -2.65 -5.03 -23.51
CA GLY A 302 -3.65 -4.31 -24.29
C GLY A 302 -5.08 -4.47 -23.77
N ALA A 303 -5.28 -4.77 -22.48
CA ALA A 303 -6.61 -4.89 -21.87
C ALA A 303 -7.52 -3.68 -22.13
N ARG A 304 -6.93 -2.49 -22.33
CA ARG A 304 -7.68 -1.25 -22.64
C ARG A 304 -8.23 -1.19 -24.07
N ARG A 305 -7.75 -2.03 -24.97
CA ARG A 305 -8.16 -2.06 -26.38
C ARG A 305 -9.46 -2.82 -26.60
N LEU A 306 -9.98 -3.50 -25.57
CA LEU A 306 -11.25 -4.21 -25.64
C LEU A 306 -12.40 -3.19 -25.75
N GLU A 307 -13.30 -3.40 -26.71
CA GLU A 307 -14.41 -2.48 -27.00
C GLU A 307 -15.43 -2.46 -25.87
N SER A 308 -15.75 -3.64 -25.31
CA SER A 308 -16.73 -3.76 -24.24
C SER A 308 -16.14 -3.41 -22.86
N ALA A 309 -16.87 -2.62 -22.09
CA ALA A 309 -16.48 -2.22 -20.74
C ALA A 309 -16.37 -3.43 -19.78
N ARG A 310 -17.13 -4.50 -20.04
CA ARG A 310 -17.09 -5.73 -19.24
C ARG A 310 -15.82 -6.54 -19.51
N ALA A 311 -15.42 -6.67 -20.77
CA ALA A 311 -14.18 -7.35 -21.13
C ALA A 311 -12.94 -6.58 -20.64
N ARG A 312 -12.95 -5.23 -20.73
CA ARG A 312 -11.89 -4.39 -20.15
C ARG A 312 -11.71 -4.64 -18.65
N ARG A 313 -12.81 -4.67 -17.89
CA ARG A 313 -12.79 -4.96 -16.45
C ARG A 313 -12.31 -6.37 -16.15
N GLY A 314 -12.79 -7.37 -16.89
CA GLY A 314 -12.34 -8.76 -16.73
C GLY A 314 -10.84 -8.93 -16.98
N ALA A 315 -10.31 -8.33 -18.05
CA ALA A 315 -8.89 -8.40 -18.37
C ALA A 315 -8.01 -7.67 -17.34
N LEU A 316 -8.47 -6.52 -16.83
CA LEU A 316 -7.80 -5.81 -15.73
C LEU A 316 -7.77 -6.67 -14.46
N LEU A 317 -8.92 -7.23 -14.06
CA LEU A 317 -9.02 -8.10 -12.88
C LEU A 317 -8.12 -9.33 -13.02
N GLY A 318 -8.12 -9.99 -14.18
CA GLY A 318 -7.23 -11.14 -14.43
C GLY A 318 -5.74 -10.77 -14.34
N SER A 319 -5.36 -9.59 -14.83
CA SER A 319 -3.97 -9.13 -14.80
C SER A 319 -3.49 -8.75 -13.41
N VAL A 320 -4.38 -8.24 -12.55
CA VAL A 320 -4.07 -7.93 -11.14
C VAL A 320 -4.13 -9.17 -10.25
N ALA A 321 -4.98 -10.15 -10.58
CA ALA A 321 -5.14 -11.38 -9.82
C ALA A 321 -3.82 -12.16 -9.68
N GLY A 322 -3.02 -12.26 -10.75
CA GLY A 322 -1.74 -12.98 -10.71
C GLY A 322 -0.77 -12.43 -9.65
N PRO A 323 -0.35 -11.16 -9.73
CA PRO A 323 0.50 -10.53 -8.72
C PRO A 323 -0.08 -10.54 -7.30
N VAL A 324 -1.41 -10.41 -7.15
CA VAL A 324 -2.06 -10.48 -5.83
C VAL A 324 -2.00 -11.90 -5.26
N LEU A 325 -2.21 -12.94 -6.08
CA LEU A 325 -2.06 -14.32 -5.65
C LEU A 325 -0.62 -14.65 -5.25
N LEU A 326 0.37 -14.12 -5.97
CA LEU A 326 1.78 -14.21 -5.57
C LEU A 326 2.01 -13.54 -4.21
N LEU A 327 1.46 -12.34 -4.00
CA LEU A 327 1.54 -11.64 -2.72
C LEU A 327 0.94 -12.45 -1.58
N ILE A 328 -0.26 -12.99 -1.77
CA ILE A 328 -0.93 -13.84 -0.77
C ILE A 328 -0.09 -15.10 -0.50
N GLY A 329 0.45 -15.74 -1.53
CA GLY A 329 1.32 -16.91 -1.37
C GLY A 329 2.55 -16.62 -0.50
N PHE A 330 3.24 -15.50 -0.74
CA PHE A 330 4.38 -15.09 0.09
C PHE A 330 3.97 -14.70 1.52
N LEU A 331 2.80 -14.10 1.70
CA LEU A 331 2.27 -13.79 3.04
C LEU A 331 2.01 -15.08 3.84
N ILE A 332 1.39 -16.08 3.23
CA ILE A 332 1.15 -17.38 3.85
C ILE A 332 2.48 -18.10 4.12
N ALA A 333 3.44 -18.05 3.19
CA ALA A 333 4.74 -18.70 3.37
C ALA A 333 5.63 -18.02 4.45
N ALA A 334 5.39 -16.74 4.73
CA ALA A 334 6.12 -16.00 5.76
C ALA A 334 5.51 -16.14 7.16
N TYR A 335 4.27 -16.63 7.25
CA TYR A 335 3.57 -16.93 8.49
C TYR A 335 4.11 -18.22 9.11
#